data_AF-A0A7H4M0V7-F1
#
_entry.id   AF-A0A7H4M0V7-F1
#
_cell.length_a   1.000
_cell.length_b   1.000
_cell.length_c   1.000
_cell.angle_alpha   90.00
_cell.angle_beta   90.00
_cell.angle_gamma   90.00
#
_symmetry.space_group_name_H-M   'P 1'
#
loop_
_entity.id
_entity.type
_entity.pdbx_description
1 polymer ?
#
loop_
_entity_poly.entity_id
_entity_poly.type
_entity_poly.pdbx_seq_one_letter_code
_entity_poly.pdbx_strand_id
1 'polypeptide(L)'
;MSAKQELTGRIFNIQKYSIYDGDGIRTLVFFKGCNIRCQWCANPEGLNSQFQVMFSQDKCINCGDCVNVCRREFIIGRKKTAK
;
A
#
# COMPACT_ATOMS: atom_id res chain seq x y z
N MET A 1 8.54 -27.56 -22.89
CA MET A 1 7.47 -26.56 -23.11
C MET A 1 7.27 -25.80 -21.80
N SER A 2 7.72 -24.54 -21.74
CA SER A 2 7.61 -23.74 -20.51
C SER A 2 6.15 -23.33 -20.32
N ALA A 3 5.55 -23.69 -19.18
CA ALA A 3 4.20 -23.24 -18.84
C ALA A 3 4.16 -21.70 -18.84
N LYS A 4 3.21 -21.14 -19.58
CA LYS A 4 2.97 -19.70 -19.65
C LYS A 4 2.34 -19.28 -18.32
N GLN A 5 3.12 -18.64 -17.44
CA GLN A 5 2.57 -18.10 -16.20
C GLN A 5 1.60 -16.96 -16.53
N GLU A 6 0.43 -16.96 -15.89
CA GLU A 6 -0.50 -15.84 -15.98
C GLU A 6 0.11 -14.59 -15.33
N LEU A 7 0.04 -13.48 -16.06
CA LEU A 7 0.51 -12.19 -15.57
C LEU A 7 -0.49 -11.66 -14.55
N THR A 8 -0.03 -11.46 -13.31
CA THR A 8 -0.85 -10.90 -12.23
C THR A 8 -0.24 -9.61 -11.70
N GLY A 9 -1.11 -8.67 -11.31
CA GLY A 9 -0.73 -7.38 -10.74
C GLY A 9 -1.45 -7.13 -9.43
N ARG A 10 -0.78 -6.49 -8.48
CA ARG A 10 -1.35 -6.18 -7.17
C ARG A 10 -1.87 -4.75 -7.17
N ILE A 11 -3.17 -4.59 -6.94
CA ILE A 11 -3.84 -3.29 -6.86
C ILE A 11 -3.87 -2.86 -5.39
N PHE A 12 -3.53 -1.60 -5.11
CA PHE A 12 -3.60 -1.04 -3.74
C PHE A 12 -4.65 0.05 -3.57
N ASN A 13 -5.10 0.67 -4.66
CA ASN A 13 -6.16 1.66 -4.63
C ASN A 13 -6.91 1.67 -5.97
N ILE A 14 -8.22 1.97 -5.92
CA ILE A 14 -9.05 2.26 -7.08
C ILE A 14 -9.76 3.57 -6.81
N GLN A 15 -9.42 4.61 -7.56
CA GLN A 15 -10.00 5.93 -7.40
C GLN A 15 -10.98 6.21 -8.54
N LYS A 16 -12.25 6.38 -8.20
CA LYS A 16 -13.30 6.78 -9.15
C LYS A 16 -13.37 8.30 -9.22
N TYR A 17 -13.91 8.82 -10.33
CA TYR A 17 -14.15 10.26 -10.53
C TYR A 17 -12.88 11.13 -10.49
N SER A 18 -11.77 10.64 -11.03
CA SER A 18 -10.54 11.41 -11.16
C SER A 18 -10.63 12.32 -12.39
N ILE A 19 -10.61 13.62 -12.18
CA ILE A 19 -10.72 14.65 -13.24
C ILE A 19 -9.40 15.36 -13.54
N TYR A 20 -8.39 15.16 -12.70
CA TYR A 20 -7.08 15.82 -12.82
C TYR A 20 -6.05 14.96 -13.55
N ASP A 21 -6.27 13.64 -13.62
CA ASP A 21 -5.33 12.64 -14.18
C ASP A 21 -5.57 12.38 -15.67
N GLY A 22 -5.97 13.43 -16.38
CA GLY A 22 -6.23 13.47 -17.82
C GLY A 22 -7.69 13.81 -18.16
N ASP A 23 -7.97 13.95 -19.44
CA ASP A 23 -9.26 14.43 -19.94
C ASP A 23 -10.44 13.52 -19.56
N GLY A 24 -11.57 14.15 -19.22
CA GLY A 24 -12.81 13.51 -18.78
C GLY A 24 -12.81 12.98 -17.33
N ILE A 25 -13.86 12.23 -16.99
CA ILE A 25 -14.00 11.58 -15.68
C ILE A 25 -13.38 10.18 -15.75
N ARG A 26 -12.32 9.94 -14.98
CA ARG A 26 -11.54 8.69 -15.03
C ARG A 26 -11.69 7.84 -13.78
N THR A 27 -11.54 6.53 -13.97
CA THR A 27 -11.26 5.60 -12.88
C THR A 27 -9.80 5.19 -12.96
N LEU A 28 -9.04 5.48 -11.91
CA LEU A 28 -7.64 5.11 -11.79
C LEU A 28 -7.52 3.81 -11.01
N VAL A 29 -6.67 2.92 -11.50
CA VAL A 29 -6.31 1.67 -10.83
C VAL A 29 -4.82 1.72 -10.51
N PHE A 30 -4.50 1.78 -9.22
CA PHE A 30 -3.12 1.94 -8.76
C PHE A 30 -2.49 0.59 -8.43
N PHE A 31 -1.36 0.31 -9.07
CA PHE A 31 -0.61 -0.95 -8.91
C PHE A 31 0.59 -0.79 -7.97
N LYS A 32 0.91 -1.87 -7.26
CA LYS A 32 2.16 -2.03 -6.52
C LYS A 32 3.29 -2.47 -7.45
N GLY A 33 4.52 -2.05 -7.14
CA GLY A 33 5.73 -2.41 -7.88
C GLY A 33 6.15 -1.42 -8.96
N CYS A 34 5.87 -0.12 -8.79
CA CYS A 34 6.30 0.92 -9.73
C CYS A 34 7.83 0.90 -9.92
N ASN A 35 8.27 0.77 -11.17
CA ASN A 35 9.68 0.63 -11.56
C ASN A 35 10.38 1.97 -11.81
N ILE A 36 9.65 3.10 -11.85
CA ILE A 36 10.21 4.41 -12.19
C ILE A 36 11.01 5.01 -11.00
N ARG A 37 10.68 4.63 -9.76
CA ARG A 37 11.44 5.01 -8.53
C ARG A 37 11.73 6.53 -8.42
N CYS A 38 10.74 7.37 -8.73
CA CYS A 38 10.89 8.82 -8.74
C CYS A 38 11.36 9.39 -7.38
N GLN A 39 12.20 10.42 -7.42
CA GLN A 39 12.67 11.16 -6.22
C GLN A 39 11.50 11.79 -5.43
N TRP A 40 10.52 12.34 -6.15
CA TRP A 40 9.31 12.93 -5.57
C TRP A 40 8.08 12.12 -5.98
N CYS A 41 7.95 10.92 -5.42
CA CYS A 41 6.85 10.03 -5.75
C CYS A 41 5.53 10.53 -5.13
N ALA A 42 4.53 10.79 -5.98
CA ALA A 42 3.18 11.16 -5.52
C ALA A 42 2.42 9.99 -4.87
N ASN A 43 2.81 8.75 -5.15
CA ASN A 43 2.19 7.52 -4.65
C ASN A 43 3.26 6.55 -4.10
N PRO A 44 3.95 6.91 -3.00
CA PRO A 44 5.05 6.12 -2.46
C PRO A 44 4.63 4.70 -2.06
N GLU A 45 3.35 4.47 -1.78
CA GLU A 45 2.77 3.16 -1.50
C GLU A 45 2.92 2.22 -2.70
N GLY A 46 2.93 2.74 -3.92
CA GLY A 46 3.09 1.95 -5.15
C GLY A 46 4.49 1.41 -5.37
N LEU A 47 5.49 1.86 -4.61
CA LEU A 47 6.90 1.51 -4.83
C LEU A 47 7.22 0.06 -4.45
N ASN A 48 6.77 -0.41 -3.29
CA ASN A 48 7.05 -1.77 -2.86
C ASN A 48 6.03 -2.73 -3.46
N SER A 49 6.45 -3.86 -4.03
CA SER A 49 5.53 -4.86 -4.56
C SER A 49 4.81 -5.63 -3.45
N GLN A 50 5.37 -5.69 -2.24
CA GLN A 50 4.86 -6.48 -1.11
C GLN A 50 3.56 -5.92 -0.52
N PHE A 51 2.82 -6.77 0.18
CA PHE A 51 1.68 -6.34 0.99
C PHE A 51 2.16 -5.48 2.16
N GLN A 52 1.58 -4.30 2.30
CA GLN A 52 1.86 -3.34 3.35
C GLN A 52 0.55 -2.93 4.03
N VAL A 53 0.59 -2.80 5.35
CA VAL A 53 -0.51 -2.22 6.12
C VAL A 53 -0.43 -0.71 5.98
N MET A 54 -1.52 -0.09 5.55
CA MET A 54 -1.65 1.36 5.58
C MET A 54 -2.11 1.75 6.98
N PHE A 55 -1.37 2.65 7.62
CA PHE A 55 -1.68 3.13 8.97
C PHE A 55 -1.87 4.64 8.94
N SER A 56 -3.03 5.09 9.40
CA SER A 56 -3.36 6.50 9.53
C SER A 56 -3.37 6.85 11.01
N GLN A 57 -2.29 7.50 11.45
CA GLN A 57 -2.08 7.86 12.86
C GLN A 57 -3.24 8.72 13.40
N ASP A 58 -3.73 9.66 12.61
CA ASP A 58 -4.79 10.60 13.00
C ASP A 58 -6.15 9.91 13.20
N LYS A 59 -6.33 8.73 12.62
CA LYS A 59 -7.54 7.91 12.77
C LYS A 59 -7.39 6.85 13.87
N CYS A 60 -6.20 6.67 14.43
CA CYS A 60 -5.94 5.64 15.42
C CYS A 60 -6.33 6.11 16.83
N ILE A 61 -7.23 5.38 17.49
CA ILE A 61 -7.61 5.63 18.90
C ILE A 61 -6.70 4.92 19.92
N ASN A 62 -5.60 4.31 19.46
CA ASN A 62 -4.66 3.54 20.28
C ASN A 62 -5.27 2.36 21.07
N CYS A 63 -6.29 1.67 20.53
CA CYS A 63 -6.88 0.50 21.19
C CYS A 63 -5.95 -0.73 21.29
N GLY A 64 -4.99 -0.86 20.35
CA GLY A 64 -4.01 -1.96 20.35
C GLY A 64 -4.48 -3.27 19.72
N ASP A 65 -5.74 -3.38 19.29
CA ASP A 65 -6.31 -4.62 18.71
C ASP A 65 -5.54 -5.12 17.49
N CYS A 66 -5.01 -4.20 16.69
CA CYS A 66 -4.21 -4.52 15.51
C CYS A 66 -2.94 -5.33 15.83
N VAL A 67 -2.37 -5.17 17.03
CA VAL A 67 -1.17 -5.90 17.48
C VAL A 67 -1.52 -7.36 17.76
N ASN A 68 -2.65 -7.60 18.43
CA ASN A 68 -3.06 -8.94 18.86
C ASN A 68 -3.35 -9.89 17.69
N VAL A 69 -3.82 -9.35 16.56
CA VAL A 69 -4.14 -10.13 15.35
C VAL A 69 -2.99 -10.15 14.33
N CYS A 70 -1.90 -9.42 14.58
CA CYS A 70 -0.83 -9.29 13.60
C CYS A 70 -0.04 -10.61 13.49
N ARG A 71 -0.17 -11.30 12.37
CA ARG A 71 0.55 -12.56 12.08
C ARG A 71 2.04 -12.37 11.74
N ARG A 72 2.51 -11.13 11.69
CA ARG A 72 3.92 -10.77 11.47
C ARG A 72 4.36 -9.91 12.63
N GLU A 73 5.62 -10.03 13.04
CA GLU A 73 6.22 -9.10 13.98
C GLU A 73 6.39 -7.74 13.30
N PHE A 74 5.31 -6.97 13.18
CA PHE A 74 5.37 -5.60 12.72
C PHE A 74 5.66 -4.72 13.94
N ILE A 75 6.86 -4.14 13.94
CA ILE A 75 7.31 -3.17 14.93
C ILE A 75 6.48 -1.90 14.70
N ILE A 76 5.29 -1.83 15.29
CA ILE A 76 4.61 -0.55 15.48
C ILE A 76 5.53 0.27 16.37
N GLY A 77 5.92 1.46 15.92
CA GLY A 77 6.98 2.31 16.45
C GLY A 77 6.81 2.80 17.89
N ARG A 78 6.75 1.89 18.85
CA ARG A 78 7.24 2.07 20.21
C ARG A 78 8.09 0.86 20.50
N LYS A 79 9.38 1.06 20.74
CA LYS A 79 10.22 0.07 21.41
C LYS A 79 9.36 -0.49 22.55
N LYS A 80 9.02 -1.77 22.51
CA LYS A 80 8.75 -2.49 23.76
C LYS A 80 10.04 -2.29 24.54
N THR A 81 10.06 -1.38 25.51
CA THR A 81 11.05 -1.43 26.57
C THR A 81 10.84 -2.79 27.20
N ALA A 82 11.67 -3.74 26.77
CA ALA A 82 11.85 -5.00 27.44
C ALA A 82 12.19 -4.65 28.89
N LYS A 83 11.31 -5.04 29.79
CA LYS A 83 11.64 -5.27 31.18
C LYS A 83 11.57 -6.77 31.38
#